data_AF-A0A519FAY2-F1
#
_entry.id   AF-A0A519FAY2-F1
#
_cell.length_a   1.000
_cell.length_b   1.000
_cell.length_c   1.000
_cell.angle_alpha   90.00
_cell.angle_beta   90.00
_cell.angle_gamma   90.00
#
_symmetry.space_group_name_H-M   'P 1'
#
loop_
_entity.id
_entity.type
_entity.pdbx_description
1 polymer ?
#
loop_
_entity_poly.entity_id
_entity_poly.type
_entity_poly.pdbx_seq_one_letter_code
_entity_poly.pdbx_strand_id
1 'polypeptide(L)'
;MPQAFEGGPMVTFPHFVTWLRRHRRACFGLMTLSFMAFGLLTLDLVRLVSSNAAFLFDNGWQGLLDGGLRQLLELLASCLGAMAAWLLFKLCETVLIQSLTK
;
A
#
# COMPACT_ATOMS: atom_id res chain seq x y z
N MET A 1 15.62 -29.50 15.76
CA MET A 1 14.15 -29.36 15.74
C MET A 1 13.78 -28.09 16.50
N PRO A 2 12.71 -27.35 16.13
CA PRO A 2 12.12 -27.05 14.82
C PRO A 2 12.15 -25.51 14.59
N GLN A 3 11.90 -24.94 13.42
CA GLN A 3 10.58 -24.73 12.82
C GLN A 3 10.75 -24.70 11.30
N ALA A 4 10.13 -25.68 10.64
CA ALA A 4 9.71 -25.54 9.27
C ALA A 4 8.74 -24.36 9.22
N PHE A 5 9.09 -23.29 8.49
CA PHE A 5 8.09 -22.30 8.13
C PHE A 5 7.24 -22.93 7.02
N GLU A 6 6.15 -23.54 7.45
CA GLU A 6 5.08 -24.06 6.63
C GLU A 6 4.62 -23.03 5.59
N GLY A 7 4.60 -23.44 4.32
CA GLY A 7 3.33 -23.49 3.58
C GLY A 7 2.45 -22.24 3.47
N GLY A 8 3.00 -21.03 3.44
CA GLY A 8 2.24 -19.88 2.90
C GLY A 8 2.20 -19.97 1.37
N PRO A 9 1.09 -19.67 0.67
CA PRO A 9 1.12 -19.54 -0.77
C PRO A 9 2.14 -18.45 -1.10
N MET A 10 3.32 -18.85 -1.59
CA MET A 10 4.21 -17.93 -2.25
C MET A 10 3.40 -17.47 -3.45
N VAL A 11 2.81 -16.27 -3.36
CA VAL A 11 2.14 -15.62 -4.47
C VAL A 11 3.23 -15.35 -5.49
N THR A 12 3.52 -16.39 -6.26
CA THR A 12 4.56 -16.39 -7.24
C THR A 12 3.90 -15.70 -8.40
N PHE A 13 4.26 -14.45 -8.64
CA PHE A 13 3.97 -13.78 -9.90
C PHE A 13 5.19 -13.94 -10.83
N PRO A 14 5.60 -15.18 -11.20
CA PRO A 14 6.89 -15.39 -11.86
C PRO A 14 6.90 -14.69 -13.23
N HIS A 15 5.75 -14.62 -13.91
CA HIS A 15 5.62 -13.98 -15.20
C HIS A 15 5.74 -12.45 -15.11
N PHE A 16 5.10 -11.83 -14.13
CA PHE A 16 5.15 -10.37 -13.95
C PHE A 16 6.54 -9.89 -13.54
N VAL A 17 7.16 -10.54 -12.56
CA VAL A 17 8.51 -10.20 -12.10
C VAL A 17 9.55 -10.43 -13.19
N THR A 18 9.42 -11.51 -13.97
CA THR A 18 10.29 -11.78 -15.12
C THR A 18 10.13 -10.70 -16.20
N TRP A 19 8.90 -10.26 -16.47
CA TRP A 19 8.65 -9.19 -17.43
C TRP A 19 9.23 -7.85 -16.99
N LEU A 20 9.05 -7.47 -15.72
CA LEU A 20 9.63 -6.25 -15.12
C LEU A 20 11.15 -6.25 -15.21
N ARG A 21 11.79 -7.40 -14.95
CA ARG A 21 13.25 -7.55 -15.05
C ARG A 21 13.76 -7.33 -16.47
N ARG A 22 13.01 -7.78 -17.49
CA ARG A 22 13.35 -7.58 -18.91
C ARG A 22 13.17 -6.12 -19.35
N HIS A 23 12.16 -5.43 -18.83
CA HIS A 23 11.81 -4.05 -19.22
C HIS A 23 12.10 -3.03 -18.10
N ARG A 24 13.39 -2.73 -17.89
CA ARG A 24 13.84 -1.81 -16.81
C ARG A 24 13.16 -0.44 -16.83
N ARG A 25 12.91 0.13 -18.02
CA ARG A 25 12.21 1.42 -18.18
C ARG A 25 10.76 1.34 -17.69
N ALA A 26 10.06 0.25 -18.01
CA ALA A 26 8.70 0.03 -17.54
C ALA A 26 8.66 -0.20 -16.03
N CYS A 27 9.64 -0.93 -15.48
CA CYS A 27 9.80 -1.12 -14.04
C CYS A 27 10.01 0.21 -13.29
N PHE A 28 10.89 1.08 -13.81
CA PHE A 28 11.10 2.41 -13.27
C PHE A 28 9.82 3.26 -13.34
N GLY A 29 9.12 3.27 -14.48
CA GLY A 29 7.84 3.98 -14.61
C GLY A 29 6.79 3.49 -13.62
N LEU A 30 6.65 2.18 -13.45
CA LEU A 30 5.73 1.59 -12.48
C LEU A 30 6.11 1.94 -11.03
N MET A 31 7.41 1.96 -10.72
CA MET A 31 7.92 2.41 -9.42
C MET A 31 7.51 3.86 -9.13
N THR A 32 7.70 4.76 -10.09
CA THR A 32 7.32 6.18 -9.95
C THR A 32 5.82 6.35 -9.75
N LEU A 33 4.99 5.68 -10.55
CA LEU A 33 3.53 5.74 -10.42
C LEU A 33 3.07 5.22 -9.06
N SER A 34 3.65 4.12 -8.59
CA SER A 34 3.35 3.53 -7.29
C SER A 34 3.75 4.47 -6.15
N PHE A 35 4.91 5.13 -6.25
CA PHE A 35 5.35 6.12 -5.28
C PHE A 35 4.41 7.34 -5.22
N MET A 36 3.99 7.86 -6.38
CA MET A 36 3.02 8.96 -6.44
C MET A 36 1.67 8.55 -5.84
N ALA A 37 1.15 7.38 -6.18
CA ALA A 37 -0.09 6.87 -5.62
C ALA A 37 -0.01 6.70 -4.10
N PHE A 38 1.08 6.12 -3.59
CA PHE A 38 1.34 6.01 -2.16
C PHE A 38 1.37 7.38 -1.47
N GLY A 39 2.06 8.36 -2.06
CA GLY A 39 2.14 9.72 -1.52
C GLY A 39 0.76 10.40 -1.45
N LEU A 40 -0.03 10.32 -2.52
CA LEU A 40 -1.38 10.88 -2.56
C LEU A 40 -2.30 10.21 -1.54
N LEU A 41 -2.30 8.88 -1.48
CA LEU A 41 -3.10 8.12 -0.51
C LEU A 41 -2.68 8.40 0.94
N THR A 42 -1.39 8.60 1.19
CA THR A 42 -0.90 8.95 2.54
C THR A 42 -1.36 10.35 2.95
N LEU A 43 -1.29 11.34 2.05
CA LEU A 43 -1.81 12.69 2.32
C LEU A 43 -3.31 12.67 2.60
N ASP A 44 -4.05 11.87 1.82
CA ASP A 44 -5.48 11.69 2.03
C ASP A 44 -5.78 11.00 3.36
N LEU A 45 -4.99 9.97 3.71
CA LEU A 45 -5.08 9.29 5.00
C LEU A 45 -4.95 10.26 6.17
N VAL A 46 -3.95 11.15 6.14
CA VAL A 46 -3.73 12.16 7.19
C VAL A 46 -4.93 13.11 7.30
N ARG A 47 -5.52 13.51 6.16
CA ARG A 47 -6.74 14.34 6.14
C ARG A 47 -7.95 13.60 6.73
N LEU A 48 -8.15 12.34 6.35
CA LEU A 48 -9.23 11.50 6.88
C LEU A 48 -9.06 11.23 8.39
N VAL A 49 -7.85 10.92 8.86
CA VAL A 49 -7.57 10.73 10.30
C VAL A 49 -7.86 12.02 11.08
N SER A 50 -7.35 13.16 10.62
CA SER A 50 -7.55 14.45 11.31
C SER A 50 -9.02 14.84 11.38
N SER A 51 -9.77 14.61 10.29
CA SER A 51 -11.23 14.84 10.27
C SER A 51 -11.97 13.90 11.23
N ASN A 52 -11.66 12.60 11.23
CA ASN A 52 -12.26 11.64 12.17
C ASN A 52 -11.97 12.01 13.62
N ALA A 53 -10.72 12.41 13.93
CA ALA A 53 -10.32 12.80 15.27
C ALA A 53 -11.13 14.01 15.76
N ALA A 54 -11.24 15.06 14.95
CA ALA A 54 -12.06 16.22 15.26
C ALA A 54 -13.54 15.84 15.49
N PHE A 55 -14.10 14.98 14.63
CA PHE A 55 -15.50 14.57 14.72
C PHE A 55 -15.80 13.74 15.99
N LEU A 56 -14.86 12.88 16.40
CA LEU A 56 -14.92 12.10 17.63
C LEU A 56 -14.83 12.97 18.88
N PHE A 57 -14.00 14.02 18.86
CA PHE A 57 -13.91 15.00 19.94
C PHE A 57 -15.22 15.80 20.09
N ASP A 58 -15.84 16.21 18.99
CA ASP A 58 -17.03 17.07 19.01
C ASP A 58 -18.34 16.31 19.31
N ASN A 59 -18.46 15.04 18.92
CA ASN A 59 -19.75 14.32 18.93
C ASN A 59 -19.80 13.02 19.76
N GLY A 60 -18.67 12.59 20.35
CA GLY A 60 -18.61 11.40 21.19
C GLY A 60 -19.06 10.09 20.51
N TRP A 61 -19.59 9.14 21.29
CA TRP A 61 -19.96 7.79 20.83
C TRP A 61 -21.09 7.77 19.78
N GLN A 62 -22.01 8.74 19.80
CA GLN A 62 -23.10 8.84 18.83
C GLN A 62 -22.60 9.24 17.42
N GLY A 63 -21.56 10.06 17.31
CA GLY A 63 -20.98 10.45 16.02
C GLY A 63 -20.31 9.29 15.25
N LEU A 64 -19.88 8.24 15.96
CA LEU A 64 -19.24 7.08 15.35
C LEU A 64 -20.24 6.21 14.56
N LEU A 65 -21.49 6.11 15.03
CA LEU A 65 -22.52 5.26 14.45
C LEU A 65 -23.20 5.89 13.22
N ASP A 66 -23.41 7.21 13.22
CA ASP A 66 -24.15 7.88 12.14
C ASP A 66 -23.27 8.35 10.97
N GLY A 67 -21.97 8.58 11.20
CA GLY A 67 -21.04 9.04 10.15
C GLY A 67 -19.63 8.44 10.22
N GLY A 68 -19.13 8.20 11.43
CA GLY A 68 -17.76 7.71 11.64
C GLY A 68 -17.48 6.33 11.03
N LEU A 69 -18.45 5.43 10.98
CA LEU A 69 -18.29 4.08 10.40
C LEU A 69 -17.91 4.12 8.91
N ARG A 70 -18.55 4.99 8.13
CA ARG A 70 -18.25 5.15 6.70
C ARG A 70 -16.86 5.77 6.50
N GLN A 71 -16.52 6.75 7.33
CA GLN A 71 -15.22 7.41 7.29
C GLN A 71 -14.08 6.47 7.75
N LEU A 72 -14.35 5.58 8.70
CA LEU A 72 -13.47 4.49 9.10
C LEU A 72 -13.23 3.50 7.97
N LEU A 73 -14.27 3.09 7.24
CA LEU A 73 -14.13 2.20 6.09
C LEU A 73 -13.33 2.85 4.96
N GLU A 74 -13.55 4.13 4.68
CA GLU A 74 -12.78 4.90 3.69
C GLU A 74 -11.32 5.04 4.10
N LEU A 75 -11.04 5.29 5.38
CA LEU A 75 -9.70 5.31 5.94
C LEU A 75 -9.00 3.95 5.80
N LEU A 76 -9.72 2.86 6.10
CA LEU A 76 -9.19 1.50 6.03
C LEU A 76 -8.91 1.09 4.58
N ALA A 77 -9.81 1.42 3.65
CA ALA A 77 -9.60 1.22 2.21
C ALA A 77 -8.40 2.02 1.69
N SER A 78 -8.27 3.29 2.09
CA SER A 78 -7.14 4.14 1.72
C SER A 78 -5.81 3.61 2.27
N CYS A 79 -5.82 3.06 3.49
CA CYS A 79 -4.65 2.44 4.11
C CYS A 79 -4.21 1.18 3.36
N LEU A 80 -5.16 0.31 3.02
CA LEU A 80 -4.89 -0.89 2.21
C LEU A 80 -4.38 -0.51 0.82
N GLY A 81 -4.96 0.51 0.19
CA GLY A 81 -4.49 1.05 -1.10
C GLY A 81 -3.06 1.59 -1.02
N ALA A 82 -2.75 2.37 0.02
CA ALA A 82 -1.41 2.90 0.26
C ALA A 82 -0.41 1.75 0.44
N MET A 83 -0.77 0.73 1.24
CA MET A 83 0.08 -0.43 1.47
C MET A 83 0.33 -1.21 0.17
N ALA A 84 -0.69 -1.40 -0.67
CA ALA A 84 -0.54 -2.06 -1.97
C ALA A 84 0.39 -1.29 -2.91
N ALA A 85 0.24 0.03 -3.00
CA ALA A 85 1.13 0.90 -3.78
C ALA A 85 2.58 0.86 -3.25
N TRP A 86 2.75 0.88 -1.92
CA TRP A 86 4.05 0.77 -1.28
C TRP A 86 4.74 -0.58 -1.56
N LEU A 87 4.01 -1.69 -1.45
CA LEU A 87 4.54 -3.03 -1.77
C LEU A 87 4.96 -3.12 -3.24
N LEU A 88 4.17 -2.55 -4.16
CA LEU A 88 4.50 -2.53 -5.59
C LEU A 88 5.74 -1.67 -5.87
N PHE A 89 5.88 -0.53 -5.20
CA PHE A 89 7.10 0.29 -5.22
C PHE A 89 8.32 -0.52 -4.76
N LYS A 90 8.26 -1.17 -3.60
CA LYS A 90 9.36 -1.98 -3.04
C LYS A 90 9.72 -3.17 -3.95
N LEU A 91 8.72 -3.78 -4.59
CA LEU A 91 8.94 -4.84 -5.57
C LEU A 91 9.75 -4.30 -6.77
N CYS A 92 9.32 -3.19 -7.36
CA CYS A 92 10.00 -2.59 -8.50
C CYS A 92 11.42 -2.13 -8.14
N GLU A 93 11.60 -1.50 -6.98
CA GLU A 93 12.90 -1.11 -6.44
C GLU A 93 13.84 -2.31 -6.34
N THR A 94 13.37 -3.41 -5.73
CA THR A 94 14.17 -4.64 -5.58
C THR A 94 14.58 -5.22 -6.93
N VAL A 95 13.64 -5.31 -7.89
CA VAL A 95 13.90 -5.81 -9.24
C VAL A 95 14.90 -4.91 -9.98
N LEU A 96 14.77 -3.59 -9.87
CA LEU A 96 15.62 -2.64 -10.55
C LEU A 96 17.04 -2.67 -9.98
N ILE A 97 17.20 -2.63 -8.66
CA ILE A 97 18.51 -2.74 -7.99
C ILE A 97 19.19 -4.05 -8.35
N GLN A 98 18.49 -5.18 -8.25
CA GLN A 98 19.05 -6.50 -8.63
C GLN A 98 19.48 -6.56 -10.09
N SER A 99 18.79 -5.83 -10.98
CA SER A 99 19.14 -5.76 -12.39
C SER A 99 20.35 -4.86 -12.68
N LEU A 100 20.66 -3.91 -11.79
CA LEU A 100 21.80 -3.00 -11.93
C LEU A 100 23.08 -3.57 -11.29
N THR A 101 22.95 -4.38 -10.24
CA THR A 101 24.08 -4.97 -9.51
C THR A 101 24.60 -6.28 -10.13
N LYS A 102 23.83 -6.92 -11.03
CA LYS A 102 24.27 -8.08 -11.82
C LYS A 102 24.77 -7.64 -13.19
#